data_AF-A0A524G9V4-F1
#
_entry.id   AF-A0A524G9V4-F1
#
_cell.length_a   1.000
_cell.length_b   1.000
_cell.length_c   1.000
_cell.angle_alpha   90.00
_cell.angle_beta   90.00
_cell.angle_gamma   90.00
#
_symmetry.space_group_name_H-M   'P 1'
#
loop_
_entity.id
_entity.type
_entity.pdbx_description
1 polymer ?
#
loop_
_entity_poly.entity_id
_entity_poly.type
_entity_poly.pdbx_seq_one_letter_code
_entity_poly.pdbx_strand_id
1 'polypeptide(L)'
;MEIEQSKSKSADSNKYRRVFPIFGLLLYYLGALITSLDVQENLVFLIQILVLSVLLVIGLLWQQSKWIVILGEVLVIIGSIGPVAELVLSVMDSVTSFGTFGGAIMLAGIILHIIGIMIWLKE
;
A
#
# COMPACT_ATOMS: atom_id res chain seq x y z
N MET A 1 19.59 10.63 -32.46
CA MET A 1 18.16 10.82 -32.12
C MET A 1 17.59 9.63 -31.34
N GLU A 2 17.90 8.38 -31.66
CA GLU A 2 17.38 7.20 -30.92
C GLU A 2 17.98 7.01 -29.50
N ILE A 3 19.22 7.45 -29.26
CA ILE A 3 19.92 7.29 -27.97
C ILE A 3 19.37 8.23 -26.88
N GLU A 4 18.82 9.39 -27.27
CA GLU A 4 18.21 10.34 -26.32
C GLU A 4 16.79 9.92 -25.93
N GLN A 5 16.05 9.28 -26.84
CA GLN A 5 14.73 8.73 -26.54
C GLN A 5 14.79 7.61 -25.49
N SER A 6 15.79 6.72 -25.54
CA SER A 6 15.94 5.64 -24.56
C SER A 6 16.31 6.15 -23.16
N LYS A 7 17.16 7.18 -23.06
CA LYS A 7 17.49 7.87 -21.81
C LYS A 7 16.30 8.63 -21.21
N SER A 8 15.44 9.24 -22.02
CA SER A 8 14.24 9.91 -21.52
C SER A 8 13.23 8.90 -20.93
N LYS A 9 13.02 7.75 -21.61
CA LYS A 9 12.14 6.68 -21.13
C LYS A 9 12.61 6.07 -19.81
N SER A 10 13.92 5.92 -19.59
CA SER A 10 14.45 5.37 -18.34
C SER A 10 14.37 6.35 -17.17
N ALA A 11 14.53 7.66 -17.43
CA ALA A 11 14.35 8.69 -16.41
C ALA A 11 12.89 8.84 -15.96
N ASP A 12 11.94 8.79 -16.89
CA ASP A 12 10.50 8.85 -16.58
C ASP A 12 10.01 7.58 -15.86
N SER A 13 10.47 6.40 -16.29
CA SER A 13 10.23 5.11 -15.59
C SER A 13 10.59 5.18 -14.12
N ASN A 14 11.69 5.88 -13.78
CA ASN A 14 12.16 5.98 -12.41
C ASN A 14 11.32 6.94 -11.53
N LYS A 15 10.66 7.93 -12.13
CA LYS A 15 9.85 8.91 -11.39
C LYS A 15 8.55 8.29 -10.87
N TYR A 16 7.87 7.49 -11.69
CA TYR A 16 6.61 6.85 -11.30
C TYR A 16 6.80 5.66 -10.35
N ARG A 17 7.99 5.06 -10.29
CA ARG A 17 8.31 3.97 -9.35
C ARG A 17 8.11 4.31 -7.89
N ARG A 18 8.32 5.57 -7.52
CA ARG A 18 8.11 6.04 -6.14
C ARG A 18 6.66 6.39 -5.87
N VAL A 19 5.94 6.81 -6.90
CA VAL A 19 4.56 7.29 -6.80
C VAL A 19 3.64 6.17 -6.33
N PHE A 20 3.70 4.99 -6.96
CA PHE A 20 2.81 3.87 -6.61
C PHE A 20 2.90 3.44 -5.14
N PRO A 21 4.08 3.11 -4.58
CA PRO A 21 4.18 2.76 -3.16
C PRO A 21 3.78 3.90 -2.23
N ILE A 22 4.07 5.16 -2.57
CA ILE A 22 3.69 6.31 -1.74
C ILE A 22 2.16 6.48 -1.71
N PHE A 23 1.51 6.47 -2.87
CA PHE A 23 0.05 6.58 -2.95
C PHE A 23 -0.65 5.35 -2.37
N GLY A 24 -0.10 4.15 -2.59
CA GLY A 24 -0.57 2.91 -1.97
C GLY A 24 -0.55 3.02 -0.44
N LEU A 25 0.55 3.53 0.11
CA LEU A 25 0.70 3.74 1.54
C LEU A 25 -0.31 4.78 2.06
N LEU A 26 -0.49 5.89 1.35
CA LEU A 26 -1.48 6.92 1.73
C LEU A 26 -2.90 6.33 1.79
N LEU A 27 -3.29 5.52 0.81
CA LEU A 27 -4.58 4.84 0.82
C LEU A 27 -4.67 3.79 1.94
N TYR A 28 -3.60 3.05 2.20
CA TYR A 28 -3.53 2.13 3.33
C TYR A 28 -3.81 2.85 4.65
N TYR A 29 -3.13 3.97 4.94
CA TYR A 29 -3.37 4.74 6.17
C TYR A 29 -4.76 5.34 6.22
N LEU A 30 -5.24 5.90 5.11
CA LEU A 30 -6.56 6.52 5.07
C LEU A 30 -7.64 5.47 5.37
N GLY A 31 -7.56 4.32 4.71
CA GLY A 31 -8.50 3.23 4.93
C GLY A 31 -8.38 2.65 6.34
N ALA A 32 -7.16 2.46 6.85
CA ALA A 32 -6.91 2.02 8.22
C ALA A 32 -7.47 2.99 9.27
N LEU A 33 -7.30 4.29 9.08
CA LEU A 33 -7.87 5.33 9.94
C LEU A 33 -9.41 5.27 9.93
N ILE A 34 -10.01 5.09 8.76
CA ILE A 34 -11.47 4.97 8.62
C ILE A 34 -11.96 3.68 9.30
N THR A 35 -11.32 2.53 9.05
CA THR A 35 -11.65 1.27 9.71
C THR A 35 -11.55 1.41 11.23
N SER A 36 -10.54 2.14 11.74
CA SER A 36 -10.38 2.36 13.18
C SER A 36 -11.55 3.08 13.86
N LEU A 37 -12.41 3.78 13.11
CA LEU A 37 -13.63 4.42 13.64
C LEU A 37 -14.67 3.40 14.12
N ASP A 38 -14.70 2.20 13.54
CA ASP A 38 -15.55 1.08 13.98
C ASP A 38 -14.89 0.26 15.09
N VAL A 39 -13.57 0.27 15.17
CA VAL A 39 -12.80 -0.59 16.10
C VAL A 39 -12.19 0.23 17.25
N GLN A 40 -12.93 1.21 17.79
CA GLN A 40 -12.46 2.26 18.73
C GLN A 40 -11.59 1.78 19.92
N GLU A 41 -11.60 0.47 20.24
CA GLU A 41 -10.83 -0.13 21.35
C GLU A 41 -9.62 -0.98 20.92
N ASN A 42 -9.37 -1.20 19.62
CA ASN A 42 -8.30 -2.09 19.17
C ASN A 42 -6.95 -1.38 19.01
N LEU A 43 -6.38 -1.01 20.15
CA LEU A 43 -5.08 -0.35 20.28
C LEU A 43 -3.95 -1.13 19.57
N VAL A 44 -4.07 -2.46 19.51
CA VAL A 44 -3.12 -3.35 18.81
C VAL A 44 -3.13 -3.10 17.30
N PHE A 45 -4.31 -2.95 16.70
CA PHE A 45 -4.45 -2.65 15.27
C PHE A 45 -3.79 -1.30 14.93
N LEU A 46 -4.04 -0.29 15.76
CA LEU A 46 -3.46 1.05 15.60
C LEU A 46 -1.93 1.05 15.72
N ILE A 47 -1.37 0.34 16.70
CA ILE A 47 0.09 0.18 16.85
C ILE A 47 0.68 -0.57 15.66
N GLN A 48 0.03 -1.65 15.21
CA GLN A 48 0.51 -2.46 14.09
C GLN A 48 0.56 -1.63 12.80
N ILE A 49 -0.48 -0.84 12.53
CA ILE A 49 -0.50 0.12 11.43
C ILE A 49 0.71 1.03 11.57
N LEU A 50 0.86 1.72 12.69
CA LEU A 50 1.91 2.73 12.92
C LEU A 50 3.32 2.16 12.76
N VAL A 51 3.56 0.92 13.18
CA VAL A 51 4.86 0.23 13.03
C VAL A 51 5.15 -0.14 11.57
N LEU A 52 4.19 -0.78 10.87
CA LEU A 52 4.34 -1.16 9.45
C LEU A 52 4.58 0.06 8.56
N SER A 53 3.92 1.13 8.93
CA SER A 53 3.98 2.47 8.39
C SER A 53 5.34 3.14 8.51
N VAL A 54 5.96 3.12 9.70
CA VAL A 54 7.32 3.60 9.90
C VAL A 54 8.32 2.76 9.12
N LEU A 55 8.17 1.43 9.14
CA LEU A 55 9.03 0.52 8.37
C LEU A 55 8.95 0.79 6.86
N LEU A 56 7.75 1.07 6.33
CA LEU A 56 7.60 1.40 4.92
C LEU A 56 8.20 2.77 4.58
N VAL A 57 8.03 3.78 5.42
CA VAL A 57 8.65 5.11 5.21
C VAL A 57 10.17 5.00 5.21
N ILE A 58 10.73 4.21 6.14
CA ILE A 58 12.17 3.92 6.16
C ILE A 58 12.58 3.18 4.86
N GLY A 59 11.81 2.17 4.43
CA GLY A 59 12.05 1.47 3.16
C GLY A 59 11.97 2.37 1.92
N LEU A 60 11.07 3.37 1.95
CA LEU A 60 10.90 4.39 0.91
C LEU A 60 12.06 5.40 0.88
N LEU A 61 12.61 5.77 2.04
CA LEU A 61 13.79 6.63 2.14
C LEU A 61 15.08 5.86 1.80
N TRP A 62 15.10 4.56 2.10
CA TRP A 62 16.25 3.66 1.89
C TRP A 62 16.09 2.78 0.63
N GLN A 63 15.52 3.35 -0.43
CA GLN A 63 15.23 2.70 -1.73
C GLN A 63 16.47 2.26 -2.56
N GLN A 64 17.60 1.98 -1.91
CA GLN A 64 18.82 1.58 -2.61
C GLN A 64 18.79 0.12 -3.08
N SER A 65 17.95 -0.72 -2.47
CA SER A 65 17.82 -2.14 -2.82
C SER A 65 16.39 -2.45 -3.26
N LYS A 66 16.24 -2.97 -4.48
CA LYS A 66 14.94 -3.39 -5.03
C LYS A 66 14.20 -4.36 -4.12
N TRP A 67 14.94 -5.26 -3.46
CA TRP A 67 14.38 -6.28 -2.58
C TRP A 67 13.79 -5.69 -1.30
N ILE A 68 14.35 -4.59 -0.78
CA ILE A 68 13.81 -3.91 0.40
C ILE A 68 12.46 -3.27 0.07
N VAL A 69 12.34 -2.68 -1.12
CA VAL A 69 11.09 -2.04 -1.56
C VAL A 69 10.00 -3.09 -1.75
N ILE A 70 10.31 -4.17 -2.48
CA ILE A 70 9.37 -5.28 -2.69
C ILE A 70 8.95 -5.90 -1.36
N LEU A 71 9.90 -6.13 -0.44
CA LEU A 71 9.60 -6.67 0.88
C LEU A 71 8.66 -5.73 1.66
N GLY A 72 8.90 -4.42 1.63
CA GLY A 72 8.04 -3.42 2.26
C GLY A 72 6.61 -3.46 1.69
N GLU A 73 6.48 -3.49 0.36
CA GLU A 73 5.16 -3.57 -0.31
C GLU A 73 4.43 -4.86 0.07
N VAL A 74 5.13 -6.00 0.11
CA VAL A 74 4.57 -7.29 0.55
C VAL A 74 4.10 -7.23 2.00
N LEU A 75 4.88 -6.63 2.90
CA LEU A 75 4.50 -6.50 4.31
C LEU A 75 3.24 -5.66 4.50
N VAL A 76 3.05 -4.59 3.71
CA VAL A 76 1.83 -3.78 3.75
C VAL A 76 0.63 -4.58 3.25
N ILE A 77 0.79 -5.34 2.16
CA ILE A 77 -0.27 -6.21 1.64
C ILE A 77 -0.69 -7.21 2.72
N ILE A 78 0.26 -7.88 3.39
CA ILE A 78 -0.02 -8.82 4.48
C ILE A 78 -0.71 -8.12 5.65
N GLY A 79 -0.23 -6.94 6.06
CA GLY A 79 -0.83 -6.14 7.12
C GLY A 79 -2.27 -5.70 6.82
N SER A 80 -2.64 -5.64 5.54
CA SER A 80 -3.97 -5.24 5.08
C SER A 80 -4.98 -6.39 4.98
N ILE A 81 -4.56 -7.65 5.18
CA ILE A 81 -5.42 -8.83 4.96
C ILE A 81 -6.67 -8.79 5.85
N GLY A 82 -6.52 -8.40 7.13
CA GLY A 82 -7.65 -8.37 8.07
C GLY A 82 -8.78 -7.46 7.61
N PRO A 83 -8.54 -6.14 7.43
CA PRO A 83 -9.55 -5.19 6.95
C PRO A 83 -10.14 -5.54 5.58
N VAL A 84 -9.34 -6.15 4.69
CA VAL A 84 -9.84 -6.59 3.37
C VAL A 84 -10.71 -7.84 3.48
N ALA A 85 -10.39 -8.78 4.36
CA ALA A 85 -11.25 -9.93 4.62
C ALA A 85 -12.58 -9.49 5.23
N GLU A 86 -12.55 -8.53 6.16
CA GLU A 86 -13.75 -7.92 6.75
C GLU A 86 -14.61 -7.22 5.69
N LEU A 87 -13.99 -6.49 4.75
CA LEU A 87 -14.68 -5.96 3.58
C LEU A 87 -15.39 -7.07 2.77
N VAL A 88 -14.69 -8.16 2.44
CA VAL A 88 -15.28 -9.25 1.64
C VAL A 88 -16.49 -9.86 2.34
N LEU A 89 -16.38 -10.14 3.64
CA LEU A 89 -17.49 -10.68 4.44
C LEU A 89 -18.66 -9.70 4.52
N SER A 90 -18.39 -8.41 4.74
CA SER A 90 -19.42 -7.37 4.79
C SER A 90 -20.19 -7.23 3.48
N VAL A 91 -19.50 -7.34 2.34
CA VAL A 91 -20.12 -7.32 1.00
C VAL A 91 -21.01 -8.55 0.80
N MET A 92 -20.60 -9.72 1.27
CA MET A 92 -21.42 -10.93 1.20
C MET A 92 -22.70 -10.80 2.04
N ASP A 93 -22.60 -10.19 3.21
CA ASP A 93 -23.72 -10.00 4.14
C ASP A 93 -24.56 -8.73 3.84
N SER A 94 -24.20 -7.97 2.80
CA SER A 94 -24.84 -6.69 2.42
C SER A 94 -24.84 -5.64 3.54
N VAL A 95 -23.84 -5.68 4.42
CA VAL A 95 -23.66 -4.74 5.53
C VAL A 95 -22.68 -3.65 5.11
N THR A 96 -23.05 -2.39 5.30
CA THR A 96 -22.17 -1.23 5.05
C THR A 96 -21.81 -0.56 6.36
N SER A 97 -20.52 -0.56 6.71
CA SER A 97 -19.97 0.14 7.88
C SER A 97 -18.74 0.99 7.51
N PHE A 98 -18.19 1.74 8.47
CA PHE A 98 -16.93 2.46 8.25
C PHE A 98 -15.77 1.49 8.03
N GLY A 99 -15.78 0.33 8.70
CA GLY A 99 -14.89 -0.80 8.47
C GLY A 99 -14.90 -1.25 7.02
N THR A 100 -16.08 -1.43 6.42
CA THR A 100 -16.25 -1.77 5.00
C THR A 100 -15.67 -0.68 4.08
N PHE A 101 -15.97 0.60 4.36
CA PHE A 101 -15.46 1.70 3.54
C PHE A 101 -13.93 1.86 3.64
N GLY A 102 -13.39 1.72 4.85
CA GLY A 102 -11.95 1.72 5.10
C GLY A 102 -11.25 0.56 4.41
N GLY A 103 -11.80 -0.65 4.49
CA GLY A 103 -11.31 -1.82 3.77
C GLY A 103 -11.30 -1.63 2.25
N ALA A 104 -12.30 -0.96 1.67
CA ALA A 104 -12.35 -0.65 0.25
C ALA A 104 -11.23 0.31 -0.19
N ILE A 105 -10.94 1.32 0.65
CA ILE A 105 -9.83 2.25 0.41
C ILE A 105 -8.49 1.51 0.54
N MET A 106 -8.33 0.64 1.54
CA MET A 106 -7.12 -0.19 1.69
C MET A 106 -6.93 -1.13 0.49
N LEU A 107 -8.00 -1.70 -0.05
CA LEU A 107 -7.94 -2.54 -1.25
C LEU A 107 -7.40 -1.76 -2.46
N ALA A 108 -7.81 -0.50 -2.65
CA ALA A 108 -7.22 0.36 -3.68
C ALA A 108 -5.72 0.61 -3.42
N GLY A 109 -5.31 0.78 -2.16
CA GLY A 109 -3.91 0.87 -1.76
C GLY A 109 -3.11 -0.40 -2.09
N ILE A 110 -3.67 -1.59 -1.83
CA ILE A 110 -3.07 -2.88 -2.18
C ILE A 110 -2.83 -2.98 -3.69
N ILE A 111 -3.78 -2.56 -4.52
CA ILE A 111 -3.62 -2.59 -5.98
C ILE A 111 -2.40 -1.74 -6.40
N LEU A 112 -2.22 -0.56 -5.80
CA LEU A 112 -1.05 0.27 -6.08
C LEU A 112 0.26 -0.37 -5.63
N HIS A 113 0.28 -1.06 -4.48
CA HIS A 113 1.45 -1.82 -4.03
C HIS A 113 1.77 -3.00 -4.96
N ILE A 114 0.76 -3.73 -5.45
CA ILE A 114 0.97 -4.80 -6.44
C ILE A 114 1.56 -4.23 -7.73
N ILE A 115 1.08 -3.07 -8.20
CA ILE A 115 1.65 -2.37 -9.35
C ILE A 115 3.11 -1.98 -9.07
N GLY A 116 3.41 -1.47 -7.88
CA GLY A 116 4.77 -1.17 -7.43
C GLY A 116 5.69 -2.39 -7.54
N ILE A 117 5.28 -3.54 -6.98
CA ILE A 117 6.04 -4.79 -7.02
C ILE A 117 6.32 -5.19 -8.47
N MET A 118 5.30 -5.17 -9.33
CA MET A 118 5.45 -5.52 -10.74
C MET A 118 6.44 -4.62 -11.49
N ILE A 119 6.50 -3.33 -11.15
CA ILE A 119 7.46 -2.40 -11.76
C ILE A 119 8.88 -2.68 -11.27
N TRP A 120 9.07 -2.98 -9.99
CA TRP A 120 10.38 -3.30 -9.41
C TRP A 120 10.91 -4.68 -9.83
N LEU A 121 10.03 -5.65 -10.13
CA LEU A 121 10.43 -6.98 -10.63
C LEU A 121 10.88 -6.99 -12.09
N LYS A 122 10.49 -5.98 -12.89
CA LYS A 122 10.90 -5.86 -14.30
C LYS A 122 12.32 -5.34 -14.50
N GLU A 123 13.08 -5.15 -13.41
CA GLU A 123 14.44 -4.60 -13.36
C GLU A 123 15.44 -5.59 -12.76
#